data_AF-A0A256G702-F1
#
_entry.id   AF-A0A256G702-F1
#
_cell.length_a   1.000
_cell.length_b   1.000
_cell.length_c   1.000
_cell.angle_alpha   90.00
_cell.angle_beta   90.00
_cell.angle_gamma   90.00
#
_symmetry.space_group_name_H-M   'P 1'
#
loop_
_entity.id
_entity.type
_entity.pdbx_description
1 polymer ?
#
loop_
_entity_poly.entity_id
_entity_poly.type
_entity_poly.pdbx_seq_one_letter_code
_entity_poly.pdbx_strand_id
1 'polypeptide(L)' 'MTVGLAVAEQWPGSAAGTARVIDGDTISIGQQGVRIGVIKACEKGQSGLLNGKTWPC' A
#
# COMPACT_ATOMS: atom_id res chain seq x y z
N MET A 1 -24.30 -12.02 5.16
CA MET A 1 -23.39 -10.93 4.77
C MET A 1 -22.20 -11.57 4.09
N THR A 2 -22.13 -11.53 2.76
CA THR A 2 -21.05 -12.17 2.01
C THR A 2 -19.92 -11.16 1.89
N VAL A 3 -18.87 -11.32 2.70
CA VAL A 3 -17.64 -10.53 2.55
C VAL A 3 -16.87 -11.20 1.41
N GLY A 4 -16.97 -10.64 0.21
CA GLY A 4 -16.11 -11.06 -0.90
C GLY A 4 -14.66 -10.72 -0.56
N LEU A 5 -13.81 -11.74 -0.41
CA LEU A 5 -12.36 -11.53 -0.39
C LEU A 5 -11.93 -11.06 -1.78
N ALA A 6 -11.77 -9.75 -1.94
CA ALA A 6 -11.04 -9.22 -3.09
C ALA A 6 -9.58 -9.63 -2.93
N VAL A 7 -9.18 -10.71 -3.61
CA VAL A 7 -7.77 -11.04 -3.79
C VAL A 7 -7.24 -10.04 -4.81
N ALA A 8 -6.25 -9.23 -4.41
CA ALA A 8 -5.54 -8.40 -5.37
C ALA A 8 -4.89 -9.32 -6.39
N GLU A 9 -5.27 -9.19 -7.67
CA GLU A 9 -4.67 -9.99 -8.73
C GLU A 9 -3.17 -9.68 -8.82
N GLN A 10 -2.33 -10.72 -8.74
CA GLN A 10 -0.89 -10.61 -8.89
C GLN A 10 -0.60 -10.13 -10.32
N TRP A 11 -0.11 -8.91 -10.49
CA TRP A 11 0.28 -8.38 -11.80
C TRP A 11 1.47 -9.17 -12.36
N PRO A 12 1.31 -9.91 -13.48
CA PRO A 12 2.39 -10.76 -14.00
C PRO A 12 3.33 -10.04 -14.98
N GLY A 13 3.01 -8.79 -15.36
CA GLY A 13 3.75 -8.01 -16.35
C GLY A 13 4.90 -7.17 -15.77
N SER A 14 5.77 -6.68 -16.64
CA SER A 14 6.78 -5.67 -16.31
C SER A 14 6.27 -4.26 -16.58
N ALA A 15 6.47 -3.34 -15.63
CA ALA A 15 6.25 -1.91 -15.81
C ALA A 15 7.58 -1.16 -15.74
N ALA A 16 7.79 -0.18 -16.63
CA ALA A 16 8.98 0.65 -16.66
C ALA A 16 8.60 2.12 -16.85
N GLY A 17 9.33 3.01 -16.18
CA GLY A 17 9.08 4.46 -16.23
C GLY A 17 9.54 5.13 -14.94
N THR A 18 9.23 6.42 -14.80
CA THR A 18 9.52 7.18 -13.58
C THR A 18 8.72 6.61 -12.41
N ALA A 19 9.42 6.25 -11.33
CA ALA A 19 8.81 5.80 -10.09
C ALA A 19 8.56 6.96 -9.12
N ARG A 20 7.42 6.93 -8.43
CA ARG A 20 7.10 7.86 -7.34
C ARG A 20 6.52 7.10 -6.15
N VAL A 21 6.99 7.43 -4.95
CA VAL A 21 6.41 6.90 -3.70
C VAL A 21 5.04 7.54 -3.46
N ILE A 22 4.03 6.72 -3.20
CA ILE A 22 2.67 7.17 -2.90
C ILE A 22 2.37 6.95 -1.42
N ASP A 23 2.63 5.75 -0.93
CA ASP A 23 2.42 5.31 0.46
C ASP A 23 3.48 4.27 0.88
N GLY A 24 3.43 3.80 2.12
CA GLY A 24 4.41 2.89 2.71
C GLY A 24 4.58 1.57 1.96
N ASP A 25 3.52 1.05 1.34
CA ASP A 25 3.56 -0.18 0.51
C ASP A 25 3.20 0.05 -0.97
N THR A 26 3.05 1.33 -1.37
CA THR A 26 2.47 1.69 -2.67
C THR A 26 3.33 2.72 -3.41
N ILE A 27 3.66 2.41 -4.66
CA ILE A 27 4.36 3.30 -5.59
C ILE A 27 3.54 3.50 -6.86
N SER A 28 3.90 4.50 -7.66
CA SER A 28 3.47 4.59 -9.06
C SER A 28 4.66 4.44 -9.99
N ILE A 29 4.49 3.78 -11.13
CA ILE A 29 5.44 3.72 -12.25
C ILE A 29 4.73 4.26 -13.48
N GLY A 30 5.13 5.45 -13.96
CA GLY A 30 4.37 6.17 -14.98
C GLY A 30 2.94 6.46 -14.51
N GLN A 31 1.94 5.96 -15.24
CA GLN A 31 0.51 6.10 -14.87
C GLN A 31 -0.06 4.90 -14.09
N GLN A 32 0.77 3.89 -13.79
CA GLN A 32 0.32 2.67 -13.13
C GLN A 32 0.60 2.73 -11.62
N GLY A 33 -0.40 2.46 -10.79
CA GLY A 33 -0.23 2.25 -9.35
C GLY A 33 0.15 0.80 -9.05
N VAL A 34 1.15 0.60 -8.18
CA VAL A 34 1.68 -0.72 -7.81
C VAL A 34 1.70 -0.83 -6.29
N ARG A 35 1.04 -1.87 -5.76
CA ARG A 35 1.04 -2.20 -4.33
C ARG A 35 1.87 -3.45 -4.07
N ILE A 36 2.74 -3.39 -3.08
CA ILE A 36 3.61 -4.51 -2.68
C ILE A 36 2.84 -5.41 -1.70
N GLY A 37 2.11 -6.40 -2.23
CA GLY A 37 1.13 -7.17 -1.46
C GLY A 37 1.66 -7.97 -0.25
N VAL A 38 2.96 -8.26 -0.19
CA VAL A 38 3.60 -9.00 0.91
C VAL A 38 4.13 -8.10 2.03
N ILE A 39 4.09 -6.78 1.85
CA ILE A 39 4.50 -5.80 2.86
C ILE A 39 3.26 -5.12 3.42
N LYS A 40 3.23 -4.94 4.74
CA LYS A 40 2.22 -4.14 5.45
C LYS A 40 2.95 -3.01 6.17
N ALA A 41 3.11 -1.92 5.45
CA ALA A 41 3.68 -0.70 6.00
C ALA A 41 2.59 0.14 6.67
N CYS A 42 3.02 1.11 7.47
CA CYS A 42 2.18 2.21 7.90
C CYS A 42 1.68 3.00 6.69
N GLU A 43 0.37 3.22 6.62
CA GLU A 43 -0.23 4.05 5.58
C GLU A 43 -0.10 5.54 5.94
N LYS A 44 -0.11 6.41 4.93
CA LYS A 44 0.12 7.83 5.09
C LYS A 44 -1.02 8.46 5.90
N GLY A 45 -0.65 9.04 7.04
CA GLY A 45 -1.62 9.64 7.96
C GLY A 45 -2.32 8.62 8.86
N GLN A 46 -1.96 7.33 8.77
CA GLN A 46 -2.34 6.35 9.77
C GLN A 46 -1.70 6.73 11.11
N SER A 47 -2.45 6.55 12.18
CA SER A 47 -1.93 6.62 13.53
C SER A 47 -2.42 5.42 14.33
N GLY A 48 -1.63 5.04 15.32
CA GLY A 48 -1.96 4.01 16.30
C GLY A 48 -1.92 4.58 17.72
N LEU A 49 -1.97 3.68 18.70
CA LEU A 49 -1.76 4.03 20.09
C LEU A 49 -0.45 3.41 20.57
N LEU A 50 0.44 4.23 21.12
CA LEU A 50 1.64 3.80 21.84
C LEU A 50 1.51 4.29 23.28
N ASN A 51 1.45 3.35 24.24
CA ASN A 51 1.26 3.67 25.66
C ASN A 51 0.08 4.61 25.94
N GLY A 52 -1.05 4.37 25.25
CA GLY A 52 -2.29 5.15 25.41
C GLY A 52 -2.27 6.54 24.75
N LYS A 53 -1.21 6.91 24.03
CA LYS A 53 -1.13 8.16 23.26
C LYS A 53 -1.20 7.88 21.77
N THR A 54 -1.87 8.76 21.03
CA THR A 54 -1.83 8.75 19.57
C THR A 54 -0.39 8.87 19.11
N TRP A 55 0.05 7.87 18.35
CA TRP A 55 1.38 7.80 17.78
C TRP A 55 1.22 7.72 16.26
N PRO A 56 1.89 8.60 15.49
CA PRO A 56 1.91 8.45 14.06
C PRO A 56 2.51 7.08 13.73
N CYS A 57 1.80 6.36 12.89
CA CYS A 57 2.48 5.41 12.04
C CYS A 57 3.40 6.25 11.12
#